data_AF-A0A256Z3H7-F1
#
_entry.id   AF-A0A256Z3H7-F1
#
_cell.length_a   1.000
_cell.length_b   1.000
_cell.length_c   1.000
_cell.angle_alpha   90.00
_cell.angle_beta   90.00
_cell.angle_gamma   90.00
#
_symmetry.space_group_name_H-M   'P 1'
#
loop_
_entity.id
_entity.type
_entity.pdbx_description
1 polymer ?
#
loop_
_entity_poly.entity_id
_entity_poly.type
_entity_poly.pdbx_seq_one_letter_code
_entity_poly.pdbx_strand_id
1 'polypeptide(L)'
;MSAEMKLAFVARLGPKELQTIRFINYLSEYYDLIILGGDGTPDPEYLVRNKVLIVSGDEDDILITKKAREYNMLIDGRIWEFKGLKIAGVGGLQPHQDIRRIIREESGINILISHYPPHGCLDRVLISHKEVNMGIIDLNKLLAGSVSLLMLFTHANVLGGLCLRNNVVMLGFEGGIGRYVEVFINGVLSIGFKYLDLPSH
;
A
#
# COMPACT_ATOMS: atom_id res chain seq x y z
N MET A 1 13.33 -3.88 -22.10
CA MET A 1 12.21 -4.85 -21.95
C MET A 1 11.35 -4.33 -20.82
N SER A 2 10.05 -4.10 -21.03
CA SER A 2 9.17 -3.71 -19.91
C SER A 2 9.08 -4.90 -18.96
N ALA A 3 9.42 -4.70 -17.69
CA ALA A 3 9.32 -5.77 -16.72
C ALA A 3 7.85 -6.17 -16.52
N GLU A 4 7.56 -7.46 -16.66
CA GLU A 4 6.29 -8.03 -16.27
C GLU A 4 6.23 -8.19 -14.75
N MET A 5 5.21 -7.62 -14.12
CA MET A 5 5.02 -7.67 -12.68
C MET A 5 3.56 -7.90 -12.30
N LYS A 6 3.34 -8.87 -11.42
CA LYS A 6 2.04 -9.15 -10.79
C LYS A 6 2.11 -8.85 -9.29
N LEU A 7 1.28 -7.92 -8.84
CA LEU A 7 1.27 -7.39 -7.48
C LEU A 7 -0.09 -7.57 -6.82
N ALA A 8 -0.08 -7.91 -5.53
CA ALA A 8 -1.27 -7.87 -4.68
C ALA A 8 -1.12 -6.78 -3.62
N PHE A 9 -2.07 -5.85 -3.56
CA PHE A 9 -2.16 -4.86 -2.48
C PHE A 9 -3.26 -5.25 -1.50
N VAL A 10 -2.90 -5.25 -0.22
CA VAL A 10 -3.74 -5.71 0.88
C VAL A 10 -3.65 -4.70 2.01
N ALA A 11 -4.78 -4.37 2.65
CA ALA A 11 -4.80 -3.41 3.77
C ALA A 11 -5.94 -3.74 4.74
N ARG A 12 -5.86 -3.19 5.96
CA ARG A 12 -6.93 -3.22 6.96
C ARG A 12 -7.34 -4.65 7.32
N LEU A 13 -6.35 -5.51 7.55
CA LEU A 13 -6.53 -6.95 7.79
C LEU A 13 -7.15 -7.25 9.17
N GLY A 14 -7.04 -6.31 10.11
CA GLY A 14 -7.59 -6.45 11.45
C GLY A 14 -6.84 -7.50 12.30
N PRO A 15 -7.42 -7.96 13.41
CA PRO A 15 -6.67 -8.65 14.47
C PRO A 15 -6.47 -10.17 14.27
N LYS A 16 -6.95 -10.77 13.17
CA LYS A 16 -6.95 -12.24 13.01
C LYS A 16 -5.65 -12.75 12.40
N GLU A 17 -4.57 -12.67 13.17
CA GLU A 17 -3.19 -12.92 12.72
C GLU A 17 -3.00 -14.22 11.92
N LEU A 18 -3.45 -15.37 12.43
CA LEU A 18 -3.26 -16.66 11.74
C LEU A 18 -3.92 -16.69 10.35
N GLN A 19 -5.12 -16.11 10.23
CA GLN A 19 -5.85 -16.03 8.96
C GLN A 19 -5.16 -15.06 8.00
N THR A 20 -4.68 -13.93 8.52
CA THR A 20 -3.89 -12.95 7.78
C THR A 20 -2.61 -13.56 7.21
N ILE A 21 -1.86 -14.32 8.02
CA ILE A 21 -0.62 -15.00 7.58
C ILE A 21 -0.94 -16.03 6.49
N ARG A 22 -1.96 -16.87 6.69
CA ARG A 22 -2.40 -17.86 5.68
C ARG A 22 -2.76 -17.19 4.36
N PHE A 23 -3.51 -16.08 4.43
CA PHE A 23 -3.92 -15.32 3.27
C PHE A 23 -2.73 -14.73 2.50
N ILE A 24 -1.81 -14.06 3.19
CA ILE A 24 -0.62 -13.45 2.57
C ILE A 24 0.28 -14.53 1.97
N ASN A 25 0.51 -15.64 2.68
CA ASN A 25 1.33 -16.73 2.17
C ASN A 25 0.69 -17.42 0.96
N TYR A 26 -0.64 -17.59 0.95
CA TYR A 26 -1.35 -18.05 -0.24
C TYR A 26 -1.13 -17.11 -1.44
N LEU A 27 -1.28 -15.80 -1.26
CA LEU A 27 -0.99 -14.84 -2.33
C LEU A 27 0.47 -14.94 -2.81
N SER A 28 1.40 -15.28 -1.93
CA SER A 28 2.83 -15.33 -2.29
C SER A 28 3.16 -16.43 -3.31
N GLU A 29 2.28 -17.41 -3.49
CA GLU A 29 2.40 -18.46 -4.51
C GLU A 29 2.09 -17.94 -5.92
N TYR A 30 1.24 -16.92 -6.06
CA TYR A 30 0.70 -16.47 -7.35
C TYR A 30 1.18 -15.08 -7.78
N TYR A 31 1.73 -14.30 -6.85
CA TYR A 31 2.15 -12.92 -7.07
C TYR A 31 3.66 -12.78 -6.94
N ASP A 32 4.23 -11.83 -7.69
CA ASP A 32 5.64 -11.49 -7.60
C ASP A 32 5.93 -10.70 -6.32
N LEU A 33 4.99 -9.82 -5.95
CA LEU A 33 5.10 -8.90 -4.82
C LEU A 33 3.74 -8.73 -4.15
N ILE A 34 3.76 -8.70 -2.83
CA ILE A 34 2.61 -8.38 -1.99
C ILE A 34 2.97 -7.10 -1.23
N ILE A 35 2.05 -6.17 -1.20
CA ILE A 35 2.21 -4.92 -0.47
C ILE A 35 1.12 -4.84 0.60
N LEU A 36 1.54 -4.69 1.84
CA LEU A 36 0.67 -4.45 2.99
C LEU A 36 0.58 -2.95 3.25
N GLY A 37 -0.64 -2.41 3.23
CA GLY A 37 -0.95 -0.99 3.44
C GLY A 37 -1.16 -0.58 4.91
N GLY A 38 -0.86 -1.45 5.86
CA GLY A 38 -1.01 -1.22 7.29
C GLY A 38 -2.36 -1.66 7.87
N ASP A 39 -2.44 -1.51 9.19
CA ASP A 39 -3.55 -1.84 10.09
C ASP A 39 -3.96 -3.31 10.10
N GLY A 40 -3.38 -4.04 11.04
CA GLY A 40 -3.48 -5.49 11.12
C GLY A 40 -2.34 -6.18 10.37
N THR A 41 -1.20 -5.50 10.29
CA THR A 41 0.06 -6.10 9.81
C THR A 41 0.42 -7.28 10.73
N PRO A 42 0.56 -8.52 10.23
CA PRO A 42 0.92 -9.67 11.05
C PRO A 42 2.41 -9.69 11.38
N ASP A 43 2.83 -10.61 12.26
CA ASP A 43 4.26 -10.80 12.54
C ASP A 43 5.05 -11.14 11.25
N PRO A 44 6.02 -10.29 10.84
CA PRO A 44 6.82 -10.48 9.64
C PRO A 44 7.65 -11.77 9.64
N GLU A 45 7.88 -12.37 10.81
CA GLU A 45 8.60 -13.64 10.97
C GLU A 45 7.93 -14.79 10.20
N TYR A 46 6.62 -14.75 10.04
CA TYR A 46 5.85 -15.80 9.36
C TYR A 46 5.54 -15.49 7.88
N LEU A 47 6.13 -14.42 7.34
CA LEU A 47 5.92 -13.98 5.96
C LEU A 47 7.11 -14.28 5.04
N VAL A 48 6.82 -14.41 3.74
CA VAL A 48 7.85 -14.62 2.71
C VAL A 48 8.63 -13.32 2.46
N ARG A 49 9.78 -13.17 3.14
CA ARG A 49 10.59 -11.94 3.22
C ARG A 49 10.86 -11.24 1.89
N ASN A 50 11.20 -11.98 0.83
CA ASN A 50 11.58 -11.40 -0.47
C ASN A 50 10.40 -11.07 -1.40
N LYS A 51 9.16 -11.29 -0.94
CA LYS A 51 7.93 -11.06 -1.71
C LYS A 51 6.98 -10.10 -1.02
N VAL A 52 7.29 -9.59 0.16
CA VAL A 52 6.36 -8.77 0.93
C VAL A 52 7.01 -7.44 1.30
N LEU A 53 6.37 -6.34 0.91
CA LEU A 53 6.66 -5.01 1.41
C LEU A 53 5.55 -4.54 2.33
N ILE A 54 5.92 -3.73 3.30
CA ILE A 54 5.04 -3.25 4.36
C ILE A 54 5.17 -1.73 4.46
N VAL A 55 4.03 -1.07 4.40
CA VAL A 55 3.85 0.30 4.89
C VAL A 55 3.11 0.20 6.21
N SER A 56 3.60 0.86 7.26
CA SER A 56 2.93 0.82 8.56
C SER A 56 1.58 1.52 8.52
N GLY A 57 0.64 1.02 9.31
CA GLY A 57 -0.56 1.76 9.69
C GLY A 57 -0.38 2.55 10.98
N ASP A 58 -1.36 3.41 11.30
CA ASP A 58 -1.37 4.14 12.57
C ASP A 58 -1.89 3.30 13.74
N GLU A 59 -2.54 2.16 13.47
CA GLU A 59 -2.98 1.19 14.47
C GLU A 59 -2.00 -0.01 14.64
N ASP A 60 -0.91 -0.08 13.85
CA ASP A 60 0.03 -1.20 13.91
C ASP A 60 0.94 -1.17 15.15
N ASP A 61 1.25 -2.36 15.69
CA ASP A 61 2.15 -2.51 16.84
C ASP A 61 3.60 -2.11 16.48
N ILE A 62 4.24 -1.34 17.36
CA ILE A 62 5.60 -0.86 17.18
C ILE A 62 6.65 -1.99 17.11
N LEU A 63 6.40 -3.12 17.77
CA LEU A 63 7.26 -4.31 17.71
C LEU A 63 7.20 -4.96 16.34
N ILE A 64 6.00 -5.01 15.74
CA ILE A 64 5.77 -5.54 14.38
C ILE A 64 6.51 -4.68 13.36
N THR A 65 6.36 -3.36 13.43
CA THR A 65 7.08 -2.45 12.53
C THR A 65 8.60 -2.49 12.73
N LYS A 66 9.08 -2.68 13.97
CA LYS A 66 10.51 -2.89 14.25
C LYS A 66 11.03 -4.18 13.60
N LYS A 67 10.34 -5.31 13.79
CA LYS A 67 10.69 -6.58 13.14
C LYS A 67 10.68 -6.47 11.61
N ALA A 68 9.66 -5.83 11.05
CA ALA A 68 9.54 -5.62 9.60
C ALA A 68 10.74 -4.82 9.05
N ARG A 69 11.23 -3.83 9.80
CA ARG A 69 12.43 -3.09 9.46
C ARG A 69 13.69 -3.96 9.53
N GLU A 70 13.83 -4.78 10.57
CA GLU A 70 14.96 -5.71 10.73
C GLU A 70 15.02 -6.74 9.59
N TYR A 71 13.87 -7.14 9.05
CA TYR A 71 13.76 -8.05 7.90
C TYR A 71 13.77 -7.36 6.53
N ASN A 72 14.00 -6.04 6.48
CA ASN A 72 13.99 -5.24 5.25
C ASN A 72 12.66 -5.29 4.47
N MET A 73 11.55 -5.51 5.16
CA MET A 73 10.20 -5.52 4.59
C MET A 73 9.50 -4.17 4.74
N LEU A 74 9.86 -3.37 5.75
CA LEU A 74 9.28 -2.05 5.97
C LEU A 74 9.87 -0.99 5.02
N ILE A 75 8.99 -0.32 4.26
CA ILE A 75 9.36 0.70 3.27
C ILE A 75 8.93 2.13 3.63
N ASP A 76 8.51 2.38 4.87
CA ASP A 76 8.18 3.72 5.38
C ASP A 76 9.32 4.73 5.15
N GLY A 77 9.04 5.75 4.34
CA GLY A 77 9.98 6.81 3.99
C GLY A 77 11.16 6.34 3.15
N ARG A 78 11.07 5.18 2.49
CA ARG A 78 12.13 4.56 1.69
C ARG A 78 11.65 4.30 0.27
N ILE A 79 12.62 4.21 -0.64
CA ILE A 79 12.41 3.76 -2.01
C ILE A 79 13.04 2.37 -2.17
N TRP A 80 12.27 1.43 -2.70
CA TRP A 80 12.69 0.07 -2.98
C TRP A 80 12.60 -0.21 -4.48
N GLU A 81 13.57 -0.94 -5.03
CA GLU A 81 13.61 -1.27 -6.45
C GLU A 81 13.31 -2.74 -6.69
N PHE A 82 12.37 -3.01 -7.61
CA PHE A 82 11.95 -4.37 -7.96
C PHE A 82 11.64 -4.50 -9.43
N LYS A 83 12.29 -5.48 -10.07
CA LYS A 83 12.19 -5.68 -11.52
C LYS A 83 12.33 -4.34 -12.30
N GLY A 84 13.21 -3.45 -11.85
CA GLY A 84 13.44 -2.14 -12.46
C GLY A 84 12.38 -1.06 -12.20
N LEU A 85 11.38 -1.33 -11.34
CA LEU A 85 10.42 -0.33 -10.87
C LEU A 85 10.82 0.19 -9.49
N LYS A 86 10.75 1.52 -9.31
CA LYS A 86 10.93 2.18 -8.01
C LYS A 86 9.59 2.30 -7.28
N ILE A 87 9.53 1.74 -6.09
CA ILE A 87 8.36 1.68 -5.21
C ILE A 87 8.68 2.46 -3.94
N ALA A 88 7.90 3.49 -3.61
CA ALA A 88 8.09 4.28 -2.40
C ALA A 88 6.96 4.05 -1.40
N GLY A 89 7.26 4.08 -0.10
CA GLY A 89 6.27 3.87 0.97
C GLY A 89 6.12 5.07 1.91
N VAL A 90 4.88 5.45 2.22
CA VAL A 90 4.55 6.49 3.22
C VAL A 90 3.67 5.87 4.31
N GLY A 91 4.25 5.65 5.49
CA GLY A 91 3.61 4.99 6.64
C GLY A 91 2.59 5.85 7.36
N GLY A 92 1.83 5.20 8.25
CA GLY A 92 0.83 5.82 9.13
C GLY A 92 1.44 6.53 10.33
N LEU A 93 2.59 6.04 10.82
CA LEU A 93 3.21 6.58 12.05
C LEU A 93 3.82 7.97 11.88
N GLN A 94 4.51 8.23 10.77
CA GLN A 94 5.24 9.49 10.53
C GLN A 94 5.15 9.98 9.07
N PRO A 95 3.96 10.08 8.46
CA PRO A 95 3.79 10.27 7.02
C PRO A 95 4.50 11.53 6.49
N HIS A 96 4.42 12.66 7.21
CA HIS A 96 5.10 13.89 6.78
C HIS A 96 6.63 13.80 6.84
N GLN A 97 7.20 12.94 7.68
CA GLN A 97 8.65 12.70 7.68
C GLN A 97 9.04 11.79 6.51
N ASP A 98 8.24 10.75 6.26
CA ASP A 98 8.43 9.82 5.15
C ASP A 98 8.39 10.55 3.80
N ILE A 99 7.38 11.39 3.57
CA ILE A 99 7.26 12.22 2.37
C ILE A 99 8.51 13.10 2.20
N ARG A 100 8.99 13.72 3.29
CA ARG A 100 10.20 14.57 3.23
C ARG A 100 11.46 13.79 2.90
N ARG A 101 11.61 12.55 3.39
CA ARG A 101 12.75 11.68 3.06
C ARG A 101 12.71 11.31 1.57
N ILE A 102 11.55 10.85 1.09
CA ILE A 102 11.37 10.45 -0.31
C ILE A 102 11.64 11.63 -1.28
N ILE A 103 11.13 12.83 -0.98
CA ILE A 103 11.39 14.02 -1.81
C ILE A 103 12.88 14.36 -1.87
N ARG A 104 13.61 14.20 -0.76
CA ARG A 104 15.05 14.50 -0.68
C ARG A 104 15.92 13.51 -1.44
N GLU A 105 15.46 12.27 -1.62
CA GLU A 105 16.18 11.23 -2.36
C GLU A 105 16.07 11.40 -3.88
N GLU A 106 15.50 12.51 -4.38
CA GLU A 106 15.38 12.91 -5.80
C GLU A 106 15.17 11.74 -6.77
N SER A 107 13.93 11.28 -7.00
CA SER A 107 13.76 10.17 -7.95
C SER A 107 12.39 10.02 -8.63
N GLY A 108 12.45 9.42 -9.83
CA GLY A 108 11.32 8.92 -10.61
C GLY A 108 10.76 7.64 -9.99
N ILE A 109 9.76 7.82 -9.14
CA ILE A 109 8.98 6.78 -8.50
C ILE A 109 7.97 6.26 -9.54
N ASN A 110 7.87 4.94 -9.66
CA ASN A 110 6.81 4.34 -10.48
C ASN A 110 5.56 4.16 -9.65
N ILE A 111 5.69 3.56 -8.47
CA ILE A 111 4.58 3.20 -7.60
C ILE A 111 4.76 3.86 -6.23
N LEU A 112 3.75 4.59 -5.77
CA LEU A 112 3.69 5.13 -4.43
C LEU A 112 2.68 4.32 -3.60
N ILE A 113 3.10 3.83 -2.45
CA ILE A 113 2.22 3.21 -1.47
C ILE A 113 2.08 4.17 -0.31
N SER A 114 0.85 4.46 0.12
CA SER A 114 0.63 5.23 1.32
C SER A 114 -0.44 4.61 2.18
N HIS A 115 -0.25 4.66 3.48
CA HIS A 115 -1.31 4.31 4.41
C HIS A 115 -2.51 5.26 4.28
N TYR A 116 -2.26 6.56 4.09
CA TYR A 116 -3.31 7.58 4.00
C TYR A 116 -3.65 7.96 2.55
N PRO A 117 -4.89 8.40 2.28
CA PRO A 117 -5.25 8.91 0.97
C PRO A 117 -4.58 10.27 0.69
N PRO A 118 -4.32 10.62 -0.58
CA PRO A 118 -3.92 11.97 -0.93
C PRO A 118 -5.14 12.91 -0.85
N HIS A 119 -4.90 14.15 -0.43
CA HIS A 119 -5.99 15.13 -0.29
C HIS A 119 -6.77 15.33 -1.59
N GLY A 120 -8.09 15.17 -1.52
CA GLY A 120 -9.03 15.31 -2.63
C GLY A 120 -9.24 14.05 -3.48
N CYS A 121 -8.79 12.87 -3.05
CA CYS A 121 -9.08 11.60 -3.69
C CYS A 121 -9.52 10.55 -2.67
N LEU A 122 -10.79 10.13 -2.75
CA LEU A 122 -11.40 9.10 -1.89
C LEU A 122 -11.18 9.32 -0.38
N ASP A 123 -10.99 10.57 0.02
CA ASP A 123 -10.56 10.97 1.36
C ASP A 123 -11.64 11.72 2.14
N ARG A 124 -12.90 11.61 1.70
CA ARG A 124 -14.03 12.25 2.37
C ARG A 124 -14.51 11.41 3.54
N VAL A 125 -14.58 12.04 4.71
CA VAL A 125 -15.17 11.47 5.92
C VAL A 125 -16.24 12.41 6.47
N LEU A 126 -17.20 11.83 7.18
CA LEU A 126 -18.28 12.59 7.82
C LEU A 126 -17.89 12.89 9.27
N ILE A 127 -17.65 14.17 9.59
CA ILE A 127 -17.38 14.63 10.96
C ILE A 127 -18.49 15.59 11.37
N SER A 128 -19.25 15.23 12.41
CA SER A 128 -20.35 16.06 12.93
C SER A 128 -21.31 16.55 11.83
N HIS A 129 -21.72 15.64 10.94
CA HIS A 129 -22.59 15.89 9.79
C HIS A 129 -22.01 16.81 8.69
N LYS A 130 -20.70 17.07 8.68
CA LYS A 130 -20.01 17.78 7.59
C LYS A 130 -19.02 16.84 6.89
N GLU A 131 -19.02 16.87 5.56
CA GLU A 131 -17.98 16.20 4.77
C GLU A 131 -16.69 17.00 4.88
N VAL A 132 -15.61 16.33 5.27
CA VAL A 132 -14.26 16.90 5.33
C VAL A 132 -13.26 15.95 4.69
N ASN A 133 -12.17 16.52 4.18
CA ASN A 133 -11.07 15.78 3.59
C ASN A 133 -10.05 15.39 4.67
N MET A 134 -9.83 14.09 4.88
CA MET A 134 -8.79 13.59 5.80
C MET A 134 -7.44 13.36 5.12
N GLY A 135 -7.39 13.44 3.78
CA GLY A 135 -6.19 13.09 3.02
C GLY A 135 -5.03 14.05 3.23
N ILE A 136 -3.82 13.54 3.07
CA ILE A 136 -2.59 14.31 3.28
C ILE A 136 -2.30 15.17 2.05
N ILE A 137 -2.24 16.49 2.27
CA ILE A 137 -1.97 17.46 1.20
C ILE A 137 -0.56 17.26 0.62
N ASP A 138 0.43 16.95 1.47
CA ASP A 138 1.83 16.78 1.04
C ASP A 138 2.04 15.59 0.08
N LEU A 139 1.16 14.58 0.07
CA LEU A 139 1.22 13.48 -0.91
C LEU A 139 1.03 14.01 -2.34
N ASN A 140 0.28 15.10 -2.51
CA ASN A 140 0.09 15.74 -3.81
C ASN A 140 1.41 16.29 -4.38
N LYS A 141 2.41 16.61 -3.53
CA LYS A 141 3.73 17.05 -3.99
C LYS A 141 4.50 15.91 -4.66
N LEU A 142 4.45 14.70 -4.09
CA LEU A 142 5.04 13.49 -4.70
C LEU A 142 4.33 13.15 -6.01
N LEU A 143 3.00 13.18 -6.01
CA LEU A 143 2.18 12.88 -7.18
C LEU A 143 2.38 13.86 -8.34
N ALA A 144 2.69 15.13 -8.05
CA ALA A 144 2.84 16.15 -9.08
C ALA A 144 4.17 16.05 -9.87
N GLY A 145 5.23 15.51 -9.27
CA GLY A 145 6.57 15.59 -9.86
C GLY A 145 7.44 14.34 -9.78
N SER A 146 7.05 13.33 -8.99
CA SER A 146 7.91 12.16 -8.72
C SER A 146 7.26 10.84 -9.10
N VAL A 147 5.94 10.71 -8.99
CA VAL A 147 5.22 9.45 -9.28
C VAL A 147 4.77 9.42 -10.73
N SER A 148 5.03 8.31 -11.43
CA SER A 148 4.80 8.18 -12.88
C SER A 148 3.74 7.17 -13.30
N LEU A 149 3.32 6.24 -12.42
CA LEU A 149 2.39 5.17 -12.81
C LEU A 149 1.19 5.04 -11.87
N LEU A 150 1.44 4.70 -10.61
CA LEU A 150 0.39 4.23 -9.70
C LEU A 150 0.60 4.75 -8.28
N MET A 151 -0.50 5.06 -7.60
CA MET A 151 -0.57 5.17 -6.15
C MET A 151 -1.58 4.17 -5.59
N LEU A 152 -1.19 3.42 -4.56
CA LEU A 152 -2.06 2.53 -3.79
C LEU A 152 -2.19 3.08 -2.37
N PHE A 153 -3.41 3.18 -1.85
CA PHE A 153 -3.63 3.66 -0.49
C PHE A 153 -4.84 3.04 0.21
N THR A 154 -4.85 3.13 1.53
CA THR A 154 -5.96 2.75 2.42
C THR A 154 -6.50 3.98 3.16
N HIS A 155 -7.26 3.82 4.24
CA HIS A 155 -7.99 4.90 4.92
C HIS A 155 -8.92 5.68 3.98
N ALA A 156 -9.37 5.00 2.94
CA ALA A 156 -10.37 5.53 2.04
C ALA A 156 -11.73 5.20 2.65
N ASN A 157 -12.72 6.11 2.67
CA ASN A 157 -14.04 5.74 3.22
C ASN A 157 -14.89 4.92 2.22
N VAL A 158 -14.25 4.05 1.43
CA VAL A 158 -14.83 3.23 0.35
C VAL A 158 -14.14 1.87 0.31
N LEU A 159 -14.90 0.81 -0.01
CA LEU A 159 -14.33 -0.55 -0.17
C LEU A 159 -13.28 -0.63 -1.29
N GLY A 160 -13.42 0.21 -2.31
CA GLY A 160 -12.52 0.28 -3.45
C GLY A 160 -12.92 1.42 -4.36
N GLY A 161 -11.94 2.15 -4.89
CA GLY A 161 -12.20 3.22 -5.85
C GLY A 161 -10.95 3.65 -6.59
N LEU A 162 -11.14 4.44 -7.65
CA LEU A 162 -10.05 5.07 -8.36
C LEU A 162 -10.22 6.59 -8.47
N CYS A 163 -9.08 7.26 -8.56
CA CYS A 163 -8.95 8.61 -9.12
C CYS A 163 -7.85 8.60 -10.17
N LEU A 164 -7.90 9.57 -11.09
CA LEU A 164 -6.84 9.81 -12.06
C LEU A 164 -6.37 11.26 -11.90
N ARG A 165 -5.05 11.47 -11.80
CA ARG A 165 -4.46 12.81 -11.81
C ARG A 165 -3.10 12.77 -12.52
N ASN A 166 -2.90 13.64 -13.50
CA ASN A 166 -1.64 13.76 -14.25
C ASN A 166 -1.10 12.40 -14.76
N ASN A 167 -1.99 11.54 -15.28
CA ASN A 167 -1.70 10.17 -15.72
C ASN A 167 -1.27 9.19 -14.64
N VAL A 168 -1.27 9.58 -13.37
CA VAL A 168 -1.11 8.67 -12.24
C VAL A 168 -2.48 8.11 -11.86
N VAL A 169 -2.60 6.79 -11.90
CA VAL A 169 -3.77 6.08 -11.37
C VAL A 169 -3.64 6.00 -9.86
N MET A 170 -4.67 6.39 -9.12
CA MET A 170 -4.67 6.36 -7.65
C MET A 170 -5.80 5.45 -7.19
N LEU A 171 -5.47 4.43 -6.41
CA LEU A 171 -6.40 3.38 -5.98
C LEU A 171 -6.53 3.41 -4.47
N GLY A 172 -7.73 3.72 -3.99
CA GLY A 172 -8.10 3.62 -2.59
C GLY A 172 -8.78 2.28 -2.33
N PHE A 173 -8.44 1.64 -1.22
CA PHE A 173 -8.95 0.31 -0.88
C PHE A 173 -9.06 0.11 0.63
N GLU A 174 -10.27 -0.03 1.15
CA GLU A 174 -10.52 -0.61 2.48
C GLU A 174 -10.76 -2.11 2.34
N GLY A 175 -9.73 -2.87 2.68
CA GLY A 175 -9.72 -4.31 2.47
C GLY A 175 -10.43 -5.12 3.57
N GLY A 176 -9.61 -5.80 4.35
CA GLY A 176 -10.00 -6.93 5.17
C GLY A 176 -9.56 -8.27 4.57
N ILE A 177 -9.45 -9.26 5.44
CA ILE A 177 -9.00 -10.61 5.09
C ILE A 177 -9.83 -11.19 3.94
N GLY A 178 -9.13 -11.73 2.93
CA GLY A 178 -9.73 -12.30 1.72
C GLY A 178 -9.97 -11.27 0.61
N ARG A 179 -9.87 -9.96 0.85
CA ARG A 179 -9.98 -8.94 -0.19
C ARG A 179 -8.62 -8.35 -0.52
N TYR A 180 -8.39 -8.07 -1.79
CA TYR A 180 -7.15 -7.43 -2.24
C TYR A 180 -7.30 -6.79 -3.62
N VAL A 181 -6.38 -5.89 -3.96
CA VAL A 181 -6.25 -5.33 -5.30
C VAL A 181 -5.15 -6.08 -6.04
N GLU A 182 -5.49 -6.69 -7.16
CA GLU A 182 -4.56 -7.25 -8.13
C GLU A 182 -4.12 -6.13 -9.09
N VAL A 183 -2.80 -5.98 -9.25
CA VAL A 183 -2.19 -5.08 -10.22
C VAL A 183 -1.27 -5.90 -11.11
N PHE A 184 -1.45 -5.79 -12.43
CA PHE A 184 -0.58 -6.41 -13.42
C PHE A 184 0.00 -5.36 -14.34
N ILE A 185 1.33 -5.37 -14.49
CA ILE A 185 2.09 -4.42 -15.29
C ILE A 185 2.84 -5.22 -16.35
N ASN A 186 2.47 -5.07 -17.62
CA ASN A 186 3.16 -5.68 -18.76
C ASN A 186 3.06 -4.77 -19.99
N GLY A 187 3.64 -3.57 -19.89
CA GLY A 187 3.45 -2.50 -20.88
C GLY A 187 2.07 -1.80 -20.81
N VAL A 188 1.08 -2.47 -20.23
CA VAL A 188 -0.23 -1.92 -19.85
C VAL A 188 -0.46 -2.17 -18.35
N LEU A 189 -1.11 -1.22 -17.67
CA LEU A 189 -1.54 -1.35 -16.29
C LEU A 189 -2.95 -1.95 -16.24
N SER A 190 -3.09 -3.15 -15.67
CA SER A 190 -4.38 -3.81 -15.42
C SER A 190 -4.62 -3.90 -13.91
N ILE A 191 -5.85 -3.59 -13.49
CA ILE A 191 -6.23 -3.51 -12.08
C ILE A 191 -7.52 -4.33 -11.88
N GLY A 192 -7.57 -5.12 -10.81
CA GLY A 192 -8.76 -5.87 -10.43
C GLY A 192 -8.96 -5.89 -8.92
N PHE A 193 -10.18 -5.65 -8.46
CA PHE A 193 -10.56 -5.89 -7.08
C PHE A 193 -10.97 -7.35 -6.93
N LYS A 194 -10.31 -8.08 -6.03
CA LYS A 194 -10.49 -9.53 -5.88
C LYS A 194 -10.99 -9.87 -4.48
N TYR A 195 -11.69 -10.99 -4.44
CA TYR A 195 -12.11 -11.65 -3.22
C TYR A 195 -11.70 -13.12 -3.27
N LEU A 196 -11.22 -13.63 -2.15
CA LEU A 196 -10.86 -15.01 -1.90
C LEU A 196 -11.66 -15.48 -0.68
N ASP A 197 -12.42 -16.54 -0.88
CA ASP A 197 -13.09 -17.21 0.23
C ASP A 197 -12.06 -18.07 0.96
N LEU A 198 -11.72 -17.66 2.19
CA LEU A 198 -10.76 -18.38 3.02
C LEU A 198 -11.55 -19.36 3.90
N PRO A 199 -11.26 -20.67 3.83
CA PRO A 199 -11.97 -21.64 4.65
C PRO A 199 -11.87 -21.27 6.13
N SER A 200 -13.02 -21.31 6.82
CA SER A 200 -13.17 -20.88 8.21
C SER A 200 -12.41 -21.73 9.23
N HIS A 201 -11.76 -22.81 8.82
CA HIS A 201 -11.19 -23.86 9.69
C HIS A 201 -9.83 -24.33 9.16
#